data_AF-A0A0G0SW88-F1
#
_entry.id   AF-A0A0G0SW88-F1
#
_cell.length_a   1.000
_cell.length_b   1.000
_cell.length_c   1.000
_cell.angle_alpha   90.00
_cell.angle_beta   90.00
_cell.angle_gamma   90.00
#
_symmetry.space_group_name_H-M   'P 1'
#
loop_
_entity.id
_entity.type
_entity.pdbx_description
1 polymer ?
#
loop_
_entity_poly.entity_id
_entity_poly.type
_entity_poly.pdbx_seq_one_letter_code
_entity_poly.pdbx_strand_id
1 'polypeptide(L)'
;MKYTFSILLVSALFLSISTPSLAKGQNFGQTIKEKNQNRLEERDNKPLVNPSSNPQQNRRLRAAEGVIKRLRQGITERFENTLKLRDRIQQRIAKLESGDKPRNLITAKAELKKFNTVKYLADLKLFDAKVEEIKASSAPAKLTPELKELAKTLQEDIKDLRQILAQTLRLVIKSK
;
A
#
# COMPACT_ATOMS: atom_id res chain seq x y z
N MET A 1 -21.18 -42.65 29.30
CA MET A 1 -19.96 -43.04 28.56
C MET A 1 -18.87 -42.03 28.87
N LYS A 2 -17.79 -42.46 29.53
CA LYS A 2 -16.61 -41.67 29.90
C LYS A 2 -15.44 -42.23 29.09
N TYR A 3 -14.67 -41.40 28.40
CA TYR A 3 -13.40 -41.82 27.81
C TYR A 3 -12.26 -41.06 28.48
N THR A 4 -11.51 -41.81 29.26
CA THR A 4 -10.18 -41.51 29.78
C THR A 4 -9.15 -41.68 28.66
N PHE A 5 -8.27 -40.69 28.46
CA PHE A 5 -7.06 -40.86 27.67
C PHE A 5 -5.86 -40.82 28.62
N SER A 6 -5.19 -41.96 28.77
CA SER A 6 -4.01 -42.14 29.61
C SER A 6 -2.77 -42.31 28.71
N ILE A 7 -1.84 -41.37 28.85
CA ILE A 7 -0.37 -41.45 28.97
C ILE A 7 0.38 -42.60 28.24
N LEU A 8 1.39 -42.20 27.44
CA LEU A 8 2.70 -42.86 27.25
C LEU A 8 3.55 -41.93 26.36
N LEU A 9 4.50 -41.13 26.88
CA LEU A 9 5.85 -41.45 27.40
C LEU A 9 6.70 -42.30 26.46
N VAL A 10 7.59 -41.66 25.68
CA VAL A 10 8.85 -42.27 25.22
C VAL A 10 9.95 -41.20 25.22
N SER A 11 10.75 -41.23 26.28
CA SER A 11 12.10 -40.67 26.31
C SER A 11 13.08 -41.76 25.89
N ALA A 12 13.93 -41.49 24.91
CA ALA A 12 15.33 -41.92 24.83
C ALA A 12 15.80 -41.89 23.37
N LEU A 13 16.83 -41.09 23.09
CA LEU A 13 18.02 -41.51 22.34
C LEU A 13 19.00 -40.34 22.31
N PHE A 14 19.79 -40.25 23.38
CA PHE A 14 21.12 -39.67 23.33
C PHE A 14 21.99 -40.65 22.53
N LEU A 15 22.44 -40.25 21.34
CA LEU A 15 23.55 -40.89 20.65
C LEU A 15 24.71 -39.92 20.58
N SER A 16 25.75 -40.25 21.34
CA SER A 16 27.08 -39.64 21.33
C SER A 16 27.67 -39.68 19.92
N ILE A 17 28.18 -38.54 19.45
CA ILE A 17 29.12 -38.51 18.32
C ILE A 17 30.39 -37.79 18.76
N SER A 18 31.47 -38.53 18.63
CA SER A 18 32.86 -38.25 18.93
C SER A 18 33.38 -36.95 18.30
N THR A 19 34.19 -36.23 19.07
CA THR A 19 35.05 -35.12 18.62
C THR A 19 36.10 -35.57 17.60
N PRO A 20 36.36 -34.79 16.54
CA PRO A 20 37.69 -34.68 15.98
C PRO A 20 38.35 -33.40 16.52
N SER A 21 39.47 -33.59 17.22
CA SER A 21 40.49 -32.57 17.42
C SER A 21 41.00 -32.10 16.05
N LEU A 22 41.13 -30.79 15.81
CA LEU A 22 42.05 -30.30 14.79
C LEU A 22 42.55 -28.89 15.15
N ALA A 23 43.83 -28.86 15.54
CA ALA A 23 44.66 -27.67 15.52
C ALA A 23 44.66 -27.04 14.12
N LYS A 24 44.31 -25.76 14.01
CA LYS A 24 44.66 -24.89 12.86
C LYS A 24 44.49 -23.41 13.22
N GLY A 25 45.17 -22.99 14.29
CA GLY A 25 45.13 -21.62 14.81
C GLY A 25 46.23 -20.67 14.29
N GLN A 26 47.04 -21.06 13.29
CA GLN A 26 48.24 -20.27 12.91
C GLN A 26 48.20 -19.61 11.52
N ASN A 27 47.26 -19.94 10.63
CA ASN A 27 47.28 -19.40 9.24
C ASN A 27 46.19 -18.37 8.90
N PHE A 28 45.29 -18.03 9.83
CA PHE A 28 44.24 -17.02 9.58
C PHE A 28 44.73 -15.57 9.75
N GLY A 29 45.85 -15.35 10.45
CA GLY A 29 46.38 -14.01 10.72
C GLY A 29 47.15 -13.38 9.55
N GLN A 30 47.80 -14.20 8.70
CA GLN A 30 48.60 -13.71 7.58
C GLN A 30 47.74 -13.35 6.35
N THR A 31 46.68 -14.12 6.08
CA THR A 31 45.78 -13.88 4.93
C THR A 31 44.97 -12.58 5.06
N ILE A 32 44.75 -12.06 6.27
CA ILE A 32 44.04 -10.79 6.48
C ILE A 32 44.96 -9.58 6.26
N LYS A 33 46.27 -9.71 6.51
CA LYS A 33 47.22 -8.60 6.31
C LYS A 33 47.52 -8.35 4.83
N GLU A 34 47.73 -9.40 4.03
CA GLU A 34 47.97 -9.26 2.59
C GLU A 34 46.73 -8.73 1.83
N LYS A 35 45.52 -9.15 2.25
CA LYS A 35 44.27 -8.68 1.62
C LYS A 35 43.96 -7.20 1.89
N ASN A 36 44.57 -6.61 2.92
CA ASN A 36 44.42 -5.20 3.25
C ASN A 36 45.46 -4.31 2.55
N GLN A 37 46.68 -4.81 2.30
CA GLN A 37 47.69 -4.07 1.54
C GLN A 37 47.31 -3.92 0.06
N ASN A 38 46.82 -5.00 -0.58
CA ASN A 38 46.39 -4.94 -1.98
C ASN A 38 45.14 -4.04 -2.21
N ARG A 39 44.40 -3.71 -1.15
CA ARG A 39 43.24 -2.80 -1.21
C ARG A 39 43.59 -1.32 -1.07
N LEU A 40 44.78 -1.01 -0.57
CA LEU A 40 45.25 0.37 -0.41
C LEU A 40 45.83 0.91 -1.73
N GLU A 41 46.52 0.08 -2.50
CA GLU A 41 47.13 0.49 -3.77
C GLU A 41 46.13 0.64 -4.93
N GLU A 42 44.95 0.00 -4.85
CA GLU A 42 43.91 0.09 -5.88
C GLU A 42 43.02 1.35 -5.77
N ARG A 43 43.25 2.21 -4.76
CA ARG A 43 42.47 3.44 -4.53
C ARG A 43 43.03 4.68 -5.22
N ASP A 44 44.30 4.69 -5.59
CA ASP A 44 44.97 5.92 -6.05
C ASP A 44 44.90 6.14 -7.57
N ASN A 45 44.29 5.22 -8.33
CA ASN A 45 44.19 5.31 -9.80
C ASN A 45 42.76 5.16 -10.34
N LYS A 46 41.75 5.68 -9.64
CA LYS A 46 40.43 5.87 -10.22
C LYS A 46 40.22 7.34 -10.54
N PRO A 47 39.90 7.71 -11.80
CA PRO A 47 39.58 9.09 -12.12
C PRO A 47 38.41 9.54 -11.26
N LEU A 48 38.49 10.78 -10.76
CA LEU A 48 37.45 11.44 -9.99
C LEU A 48 36.13 11.40 -10.79
N VAL A 49 35.28 10.43 -10.46
CA VAL A 49 33.92 10.35 -10.97
C VAL A 49 33.18 11.57 -10.42
N ASN A 50 32.64 12.41 -11.32
CA ASN A 50 31.82 13.56 -10.98
C ASN A 50 30.79 13.21 -9.89
N PRO A 51 30.65 14.03 -8.83
CA PRO A 51 29.81 13.72 -7.68
C PRO A 51 28.34 13.97 -8.03
N SER A 52 27.69 13.03 -8.69
CA SER A 52 26.26 13.13 -8.97
C SER A 52 25.45 12.36 -7.91
N SER A 53 24.66 13.12 -7.14
CA SER A 53 23.62 12.74 -6.18
C SER A 53 24.07 12.31 -4.76
N ASN A 54 23.72 13.13 -3.78
CA ASN A 54 23.85 12.85 -2.36
C ASN A 54 23.07 11.56 -2.00
N PRO A 55 23.71 10.47 -1.53
CA PRO A 55 23.06 9.19 -1.25
C PRO A 55 21.86 9.31 -0.29
N GLN A 56 21.90 10.29 0.61
CA GLN A 56 20.81 10.57 1.55
C GLN A 56 19.59 11.18 0.86
N GLN A 57 19.80 12.02 -0.17
CA GLN A 57 18.73 12.62 -0.97
C GLN A 57 18.02 11.56 -1.82
N ASN A 58 18.76 10.65 -2.44
CA ASN A 58 18.19 9.52 -3.18
C ASN A 58 17.36 8.58 -2.29
N ARG A 59 17.83 8.30 -1.06
CA ARG A 59 17.05 7.49 -0.09
C ARG A 59 15.74 8.18 0.30
N ARG A 60 15.76 9.48 0.54
CA ARG A 60 14.56 10.28 0.90
C ARG A 60 13.55 10.32 -0.24
N LEU A 61 14.03 10.50 -1.48
CA LEU A 61 13.17 10.49 -2.67
C LEU A 61 12.48 9.14 -2.85
N ARG A 62 13.22 8.03 -2.80
CA ARG A 62 12.64 6.67 -2.90
C ARG A 62 11.60 6.38 -1.81
N ALA A 63 11.83 6.86 -0.59
CA ALA A 63 10.86 6.71 0.50
C ALA A 63 9.56 7.49 0.20
N ALA A 64 9.66 8.73 -0.29
CA ALA A 64 8.51 9.53 -0.69
C ALA A 64 7.74 8.89 -1.86
N GLU A 65 8.43 8.40 -2.89
CA GLU A 65 7.82 7.67 -4.01
C GLU A 65 7.04 6.43 -3.55
N GLY A 66 7.61 5.66 -2.61
CA GLY A 66 6.93 4.50 -2.02
C GLY A 66 5.67 4.87 -1.24
N VAL A 67 5.61 6.06 -0.64
CA VAL A 67 4.39 6.59 -0.01
C VAL A 67 3.38 7.02 -1.07
N ILE A 68 3.82 7.81 -2.05
CA ILE A 68 2.99 8.28 -3.18
C ILE A 68 2.30 7.10 -3.87
N LYS A 69 3.07 6.07 -4.24
CA LYS A 69 2.54 4.89 -4.95
C LYS A 69 1.43 4.19 -4.15
N ARG A 70 1.66 3.95 -2.85
CA ARG A 70 0.67 3.28 -1.98
C ARG A 70 -0.60 4.11 -1.79
N LEU A 71 -0.46 5.41 -1.55
CA LEU A 71 -1.60 6.31 -1.40
C LEU A 71 -2.42 6.37 -2.69
N ARG A 72 -1.74 6.60 -3.83
CA ARG A 72 -2.39 6.72 -5.13
C ARG A 72 -3.14 5.44 -5.51
N GLN A 73 -2.48 4.29 -5.40
CA GLN A 73 -3.08 2.99 -5.69
C GLN A 73 -4.34 2.76 -4.82
N GLY A 74 -4.24 2.97 -3.51
CA GLY A 74 -5.36 2.74 -2.60
C GLY A 74 -6.56 3.66 -2.85
N ILE A 75 -6.33 4.91 -3.24
CA ILE A 75 -7.39 5.87 -3.59
C ILE A 75 -8.06 5.46 -4.90
N THR A 76 -7.28 5.21 -5.94
CA THR A 76 -7.79 4.84 -7.28
C THR A 76 -8.63 3.56 -7.21
N GLU A 77 -8.11 2.49 -6.61
CA GLU A 77 -8.83 1.21 -6.51
C GLU A 77 -10.17 1.36 -5.77
N ARG A 78 -10.21 2.15 -4.70
CA ARG A 78 -11.44 2.37 -3.93
C ARG A 78 -12.46 3.19 -4.71
N PHE A 79 -12.01 4.21 -5.45
CA PHE A 79 -12.88 5.03 -6.29
C PHE A 79 -13.45 4.22 -7.46
N GLU A 80 -12.62 3.47 -8.18
CA GLU A 80 -13.07 2.58 -9.27
C GLU A 80 -14.13 1.58 -8.80
N ASN A 81 -13.91 0.95 -7.65
CA ASN A 81 -14.89 0.05 -7.05
C ASN A 81 -16.20 0.75 -6.70
N THR A 82 -16.13 2.03 -6.32
CA THR A 82 -17.32 2.85 -6.03
C THR A 82 -18.10 3.14 -7.30
N LEU A 83 -17.43 3.45 -8.43
CA LEU A 83 -18.08 3.60 -9.74
C LEU A 83 -18.74 2.29 -10.20
N LYS A 84 -18.03 1.17 -10.09
CA LYS A 84 -18.60 -0.16 -10.42
C LYS A 84 -19.86 -0.46 -9.60
N LEU A 85 -19.88 -0.10 -8.32
CA LEU A 85 -21.06 -0.28 -7.46
C LEU A 85 -22.21 0.63 -7.92
N ARG A 86 -21.93 1.88 -8.26
CA ARG A 86 -22.90 2.84 -8.80
C ARG A 86 -23.58 2.30 -10.05
N ASP A 87 -22.81 1.77 -11.00
CA ASP A 87 -23.34 1.22 -12.24
C ASP A 87 -24.21 -0.02 -12.00
N ARG A 88 -23.79 -0.91 -11.08
CA ARG A 88 -24.61 -2.07 -10.68
C ARG A 88 -25.94 -1.66 -10.05
N ILE A 89 -25.95 -0.63 -9.20
CA ILE A 89 -27.17 -0.10 -8.59
C ILE A 89 -28.07 0.50 -9.67
N GLN A 90 -27.50 1.29 -10.59
CA GLN A 90 -28.24 1.89 -11.70
C GLN A 90 -28.89 0.82 -12.60
N GLN A 91 -28.16 -0.24 -12.96
CA GLN A 91 -28.71 -1.37 -13.72
C GLN A 91 -29.86 -2.05 -12.96
N ARG A 92 -29.73 -2.20 -11.64
CA ARG A 92 -30.79 -2.81 -10.81
C ARG A 92 -32.03 -1.94 -10.73
N ILE A 93 -31.88 -0.62 -10.63
CA ILE A 93 -32.99 0.34 -10.72
C ILE A 93 -33.70 0.17 -12.06
N ALA A 94 -32.97 0.20 -13.18
CA ALA A 94 -33.54 0.05 -14.52
C ALA A 94 -34.35 -1.25 -14.69
N LYS A 95 -33.87 -2.37 -14.13
CA LYS A 95 -34.59 -3.67 -14.16
C LYS A 95 -35.90 -3.68 -13.36
N LEU A 96 -36.02 -2.84 -12.33
CA LEU A 96 -37.24 -2.74 -11.52
C LEU A 96 -38.24 -1.76 -12.11
N GLU A 97 -37.85 -0.97 -13.11
CA GLU A 97 -38.74 0.00 -13.76
C GLU A 97 -39.73 -0.61 -14.76
N SER A 98 -39.54 -1.86 -15.15
CA SER A 98 -40.41 -2.56 -16.10
C SER A 98 -41.75 -3.03 -15.51
N GLY A 99 -42.16 -2.51 -14.35
CA GLY A 99 -43.46 -2.79 -13.68
C GLY A 99 -44.04 -1.55 -13.01
N ASP A 100 -45.03 -1.73 -12.12
CA ASP A 100 -45.54 -0.66 -11.26
C ASP A 100 -44.39 0.00 -10.48
N LYS A 101 -44.35 1.34 -10.44
CA LYS A 101 -43.24 2.10 -9.85
C LYS A 101 -43.47 2.37 -8.37
N PRO A 102 -42.97 1.54 -7.44
CA PRO A 102 -43.10 1.81 -6.01
C PRO A 102 -42.44 3.14 -5.65
N ARG A 103 -43.05 3.89 -4.72
CA ARG A 103 -42.54 5.18 -4.21
C ARG A 103 -41.05 5.12 -3.82
N ASN A 104 -40.61 4.00 -3.25
CA ASN A 104 -39.21 3.75 -2.88
C ASN A 104 -38.24 3.80 -4.08
N LEU A 105 -38.67 3.37 -5.27
CA LEU A 105 -37.84 3.40 -6.48
C LEU A 105 -37.65 4.83 -7.01
N ILE A 106 -38.67 5.68 -6.89
CA ILE A 106 -38.58 7.11 -7.22
C ILE A 106 -37.57 7.78 -6.29
N THR A 107 -37.67 7.53 -4.98
CA THR A 107 -36.73 8.07 -3.99
C THR A 107 -35.31 7.55 -4.22
N ALA A 108 -35.15 6.26 -4.56
CA ALA A 108 -33.84 5.68 -4.87
C ALA A 108 -33.16 6.40 -6.05
N LYS A 109 -33.92 6.71 -7.12
CA LYS A 109 -33.39 7.48 -8.26
C LYS A 109 -32.95 8.88 -7.85
N ALA A 110 -33.76 9.56 -7.05
CA ALA A 110 -33.42 10.90 -6.56
C ALA A 110 -32.14 10.88 -5.70
N GLU A 111 -31.99 9.86 -4.85
CA GLU A 111 -30.78 9.68 -4.04
C GLU A 111 -29.56 9.39 -4.91
N LEU A 112 -29.68 8.50 -5.90
CA LEU A 112 -28.58 8.18 -6.82
C LEU A 112 -28.09 9.41 -7.59
N LYS A 113 -28.98 10.36 -7.93
CA LYS A 113 -28.59 11.62 -8.59
C LYS A 113 -27.68 12.51 -7.74
N LYS A 114 -27.66 12.32 -6.41
CA LYS A 114 -26.72 13.02 -5.52
C LYS A 114 -25.29 12.49 -5.62
N PHE A 115 -25.09 11.31 -6.24
CA PHE A 115 -23.76 10.78 -6.51
C PHE A 115 -23.03 11.71 -7.48
N ASN A 116 -22.14 12.54 -6.93
CA ASN A 116 -21.43 13.58 -7.68
C ASN A 116 -19.92 13.47 -7.44
N THR A 117 -19.16 13.26 -8.51
CA THR A 117 -17.70 13.06 -8.46
C THR A 117 -16.91 14.35 -8.64
N VAL A 118 -17.56 15.51 -8.84
CA VAL A 118 -16.88 16.78 -9.15
C VAL A 118 -15.88 17.18 -8.06
N LYS A 119 -16.27 17.09 -6.78
CA LYS A 119 -15.38 17.41 -5.65
C LYS A 119 -14.16 16.49 -5.62
N TYR A 120 -14.39 15.17 -5.64
CA TYR A 120 -13.32 14.17 -5.69
C TYR A 120 -12.33 14.43 -6.83
N LEU A 121 -12.82 14.75 -8.04
CA LEU A 121 -11.97 15.01 -9.19
C LEU A 121 -11.16 16.31 -9.06
N ALA A 122 -11.70 17.32 -8.39
CA ALA A 122 -10.96 18.55 -8.08
C ALA A 122 -9.85 18.28 -7.07
N ASP A 123 -10.16 17.57 -5.99
CA ASP A 123 -9.19 17.22 -4.94
C ASP A 123 -8.11 16.27 -5.48
N LEU A 124 -8.45 15.42 -6.46
CA LEU A 124 -7.49 14.51 -7.10
C LEU A 124 -6.44 15.29 -7.89
N LYS A 125 -6.84 16.38 -8.56
CA LYS A 125 -5.90 17.26 -9.27
C LYS A 125 -4.94 17.95 -8.30
N LEU A 126 -5.44 18.38 -7.13
CA LEU A 126 -4.60 18.97 -6.09
C LEU A 126 -3.59 17.94 -5.55
N PHE A 127 -4.05 16.70 -5.32
CA PHE A 127 -3.17 15.59 -4.94
C PHE A 127 -2.09 15.35 -6.00
N ASP A 128 -2.45 15.28 -7.29
CA ASP A 128 -1.50 15.07 -8.37
C ASP A 128 -0.48 16.21 -8.51
N ALA A 129 -0.93 17.46 -8.39
CA ALA A 129 -0.04 18.62 -8.37
C ALA A 129 0.98 18.51 -7.22
N LYS A 130 0.54 18.07 -6.03
CA LYS A 130 1.43 17.88 -4.88
C LYS A 130 2.41 16.73 -5.09
N VAL A 131 2.01 15.67 -5.79
CA VAL A 131 2.91 14.57 -6.17
C VAL A 131 4.04 15.09 -7.07
N GLU A 132 3.72 15.90 -8.08
CA GLU A 132 4.74 16.47 -8.98
C GLU A 132 5.66 17.45 -8.24
N GLU A 133 5.13 18.26 -7.31
CA GLU A 133 5.93 19.11 -6.43
C GLU A 133 6.93 18.29 -5.58
N ILE A 134 6.50 17.16 -5.02
CA ILE A 134 7.37 16.26 -4.26
C ILE A 134 8.49 15.69 -5.12
N LYS A 135 8.18 15.26 -6.35
CA LYS A 135 9.17 14.70 -7.28
C LYS A 135 10.23 15.73 -7.69
N ALA A 136 9.83 16.99 -7.83
CA ALA A 136 10.73 18.09 -8.19
C ALA A 136 11.47 18.70 -6.98
N SER A 137 11.07 18.38 -5.75
CA SER A 137 11.60 19.00 -4.53
C SER A 137 13.01 18.51 -4.16
N SER A 138 13.84 19.43 -3.68
CA SER A 138 15.12 19.11 -3.02
C SER A 138 14.94 18.51 -1.62
N ALA A 139 13.74 18.63 -1.03
CA ALA A 139 13.39 18.13 0.30
C ALA A 139 12.04 17.37 0.32
N PRO A 140 11.91 16.28 -0.46
CA PRO A 140 10.63 15.59 -0.71
C PRO A 140 9.92 15.12 0.56
N ALA A 141 10.67 14.69 1.58
CA ALA A 141 10.12 14.21 2.84
C ALA A 141 9.29 15.26 3.60
N LYS A 142 9.62 16.56 3.49
CA LYS A 142 8.90 17.64 4.18
C LYS A 142 7.49 17.86 3.63
N LEU A 143 7.27 17.51 2.37
CA LEU A 143 5.99 17.69 1.66
C LEU A 143 5.07 16.47 1.77
N THR A 144 5.59 15.32 2.21
CA THR A 144 4.79 14.09 2.40
C THR A 144 3.64 14.19 3.42
N PRO A 145 3.70 14.99 4.50
CA PRO A 145 2.55 15.20 5.40
C PRO A 145 1.36 15.85 4.69
N GLU A 146 1.61 16.91 3.91
CA GLU A 146 0.54 17.60 3.15
C GLU A 146 -0.12 16.66 2.13
N LEU A 147 0.68 15.81 1.47
CA LEU A 147 0.15 14.78 0.58
C LEU A 147 -0.76 13.77 1.31
N LYS A 148 -0.45 13.43 2.57
CA LYS A 148 -1.28 12.52 3.37
C LYS A 148 -2.60 13.16 3.76
N GLU A 149 -2.62 14.45 4.06
CA GLU A 149 -3.88 15.17 4.31
C GLU A 149 -4.76 15.21 3.06
N LEU A 150 -4.19 15.51 1.89
CA LEU A 150 -4.93 15.44 0.62
C LEU A 150 -5.46 14.01 0.35
N ALA A 151 -4.66 12.98 0.65
CA ALA A 151 -5.12 11.60 0.54
C ALA A 151 -6.30 11.29 1.48
N LYS A 152 -6.31 11.86 2.69
CA LYS A 152 -7.39 11.68 3.66
C LYS A 152 -8.67 12.35 3.17
N THR A 153 -8.58 13.57 2.62
CA THR A 153 -9.72 14.25 1.99
C THR A 153 -10.32 13.42 0.86
N LEU A 154 -9.49 12.86 -0.02
CA LEU A 154 -9.94 11.97 -1.10
C LEU A 154 -10.63 10.69 -0.57
N GLN A 155 -10.15 10.14 0.54
CA GLN A 155 -10.78 8.97 1.18
C GLN A 155 -12.13 9.33 1.80
N GLU A 156 -12.27 10.51 2.40
CA GLU A 156 -13.52 11.03 2.93
C GLU A 156 -14.55 11.24 1.80
N ASP A 157 -14.15 11.82 0.69
CA ASP A 157 -15.00 11.96 -0.50
C ASP A 157 -15.51 10.60 -1.02
N ILE A 158 -14.63 9.60 -1.12
CA ILE A 158 -15.03 8.24 -1.51
C ILE A 158 -16.03 7.64 -0.50
N LYS A 159 -15.83 7.91 0.80
CA LYS A 159 -16.73 7.43 1.85
C LYS A 159 -18.13 8.04 1.71
N ASP A 160 -18.21 9.34 1.44
CA ASP A 160 -19.47 10.06 1.25
C ASP A 160 -20.21 9.54 0.01
N LEU A 161 -19.49 9.35 -1.09
CA LEU A 161 -20.02 8.72 -2.31
C LEU A 161 -20.58 7.32 -2.02
N ARG A 162 -19.86 6.50 -1.26
CA ARG A 162 -20.33 5.16 -0.87
C ARG A 162 -21.55 5.19 0.06
N GLN A 163 -21.66 6.19 0.92
CA GLN A 163 -22.83 6.37 1.77
C GLN A 163 -24.09 6.63 0.95
N ILE A 164 -24.00 7.48 -0.08
CA ILE A 164 -25.09 7.73 -1.04
C ILE A 164 -25.50 6.41 -1.72
N LEU A 165 -24.52 5.62 -2.19
CA LEU A 165 -24.81 4.32 -2.82
C LEU A 165 -25.46 3.32 -1.84
N ALA A 166 -25.01 3.28 -0.59
CA ALA A 166 -25.60 2.42 0.42
C ALA A 166 -27.06 2.80 0.73
N GLN A 167 -27.34 4.10 0.87
CA GLN A 167 -28.71 4.61 1.07
C GLN A 167 -29.60 4.29 -0.13
N THR A 168 -29.09 4.54 -1.34
CA THR A 168 -29.77 4.18 -2.59
C THR A 168 -30.10 2.68 -2.63
N LEU A 169 -29.13 1.81 -2.35
CA LEU A 169 -29.32 0.37 -2.37
C LEU A 169 -30.37 -0.10 -1.35
N ARG A 170 -30.42 0.49 -0.15
CA ARG A 170 -31.46 0.19 0.85
C ARG A 170 -32.86 0.51 0.32
N LEU A 171 -33.02 1.64 -0.39
CA LEU A 171 -34.29 2.01 -1.00
C LEU A 171 -34.69 1.04 -2.13
N VAL A 172 -33.73 0.64 -2.96
CA VAL A 172 -33.92 -0.36 -4.04
C VAL A 172 -34.28 -1.75 -3.50
N ILE A 173 -33.77 -2.13 -2.32
CA ILE A 173 -34.14 -3.40 -1.68
C ILE A 173 -35.56 -3.33 -1.12
N LYS A 174 -35.94 -2.21 -0.50
CA LYS A 174 -37.30 -1.98 0.04
C LYS A 174 -38.37 -1.78 -1.04
N SER A 175 -37.97 -1.61 -2.29
CA SER A 175 -38.88 -1.46 -3.43
C SER A 175 -39.17 -2.78 -4.14
N LYS A 176 -38.56 -3.88 -3.71
CA LYS A 176 -38.93 -5.24 -4.11
C LYS A 176 -40.03 -5.74 -3.20
#